data_AF-A0A3G9JEH0-F1
#
_entry.id   AF-A0A3G9JEH0-F1
#
_cell.length_a   1.000
_cell.length_b   1.000
_cell.length_c   1.000
_cell.angle_alpha   90.00
_cell.angle_beta   90.00
_cell.angle_gamma   90.00
#
_symmetry.space_group_name_H-M   'P 1'
#
loop_
_entity.id
_entity.type
_entity.pdbx_description
1 polymer ?
#
loop_
_entity_poly.entity_id
_entity_poly.type
_entity_poly.pdbx_seq_one_letter_code
_entity_poly.pdbx_strand_id
1 'polypeptide(L)'
;MLREKLRNKKGFTLIEIIVVIVILAVLMAVAVPSVMSYMNEGQKAKYEAVARTVLINTQTEYANEVANGSYSFDTAKTNIAKKNYGDGVTVAVTKIDLTAGESGSSAAEDQDVKSVTATITIDEKTKTATIAANKKVTLS
;
A
#
# COMPACT_ATOMS: atom_id res chain seq x y z
N MET A 1 -39.72 -34.87 51.30
CA MET A 1 -39.96 -35.59 50.03
C MET A 1 -38.94 -35.10 49.01
N LEU A 2 -37.96 -35.95 48.65
CA LEU A 2 -36.97 -35.68 47.60
C LEU A 2 -37.40 -36.42 46.33
N ARG A 3 -37.48 -35.72 45.19
CA ARG A 3 -37.45 -36.36 43.86
C ARG A 3 -36.47 -35.59 42.99
N GLU A 4 -35.29 -36.18 42.87
CA GLU A 4 -34.16 -35.71 42.09
C GLU A 4 -34.48 -35.79 40.59
N LYS A 5 -34.36 -34.67 39.87
CA LYS A 5 -34.53 -34.60 38.41
C LYS A 5 -33.37 -35.34 37.74
N LEU A 6 -33.68 -36.45 37.07
CA LEU A 6 -32.77 -37.18 36.18
C LEU A 6 -32.20 -36.21 35.12
N ARG A 7 -30.89 -35.98 35.17
CA ARG A 7 -30.13 -35.18 34.20
C ARG A 7 -29.99 -35.96 32.89
N ASN A 8 -30.67 -35.51 31.84
CA ASN A 8 -30.39 -35.90 30.46
C ASN A 8 -29.00 -35.39 30.04
N LYS A 9 -27.96 -36.19 30.26
CA LYS A 9 -26.64 -35.97 29.67
C LYS A 9 -26.58 -36.64 28.30
N LYS A 10 -27.06 -35.96 27.26
CA LYS A 10 -26.60 -36.26 25.89
C LYS A 10 -25.19 -35.68 25.76
N GLY A 11 -24.19 -36.47 26.14
CA GLY A 11 -22.79 -36.12 25.99
C GLY A 11 -22.39 -36.16 24.52
N PHE A 12 -21.69 -35.13 24.06
CA PHE A 12 -21.05 -35.05 22.75
C PHE A 12 -20.14 -36.27 22.57
N THR A 13 -20.25 -36.98 21.46
CA THR A 13 -19.39 -38.13 21.21
C THR A 13 -18.01 -37.65 20.76
N LEU A 14 -16.94 -38.32 21.21
CA LEU A 14 -15.58 -37.98 20.76
C LEU A 14 -15.43 -38.15 19.24
N ILE A 15 -16.17 -39.10 18.65
CA ILE A 15 -16.16 -39.34 17.21
C ILE A 15 -16.74 -38.15 16.43
N GLU A 16 -17.78 -37.47 16.94
CA GLU A 16 -18.32 -36.27 16.29
C GLU A 16 -17.29 -35.14 16.22
N ILE A 17 -16.49 -34.95 17.27
CA ILE A 17 -15.43 -33.93 17.25
C ILE A 17 -14.31 -34.33 16.27
N ILE A 18 -13.92 -35.60 16.25
CA ILE A 18 -12.84 -36.09 15.37
C ILE A 18 -13.20 -35.91 13.89
N VAL A 19 -14.42 -36.26 13.49
CA VAL A 19 -14.85 -36.11 12.09
C VAL A 19 -14.87 -34.64 11.68
N VAL A 20 -15.33 -33.74 12.56
CA VAL A 20 -15.38 -32.30 12.29
C VAL A 20 -13.98 -31.71 12.12
N ILE A 21 -13.03 -32.02 13.01
CA ILE A 21 -11.66 -31.49 12.89
C ILE A 21 -10.95 -32.01 11.63
N VAL A 22 -11.23 -33.25 11.20
CA VAL A 22 -10.67 -33.80 9.96
C VAL A 22 -11.18 -33.04 8.74
N ILE A 23 -12.48 -32.76 8.68
CA ILE A 23 -13.06 -31.96 7.59
C ILE A 23 -12.50 -30.53 7.62
N LEU A 24 -12.41 -29.90 8.80
CA LEU A 24 -11.83 -28.56 8.95
C LEU A 24 -10.35 -28.52 8.52
N ALA A 25 -9.57 -29.56 8.82
CA ALA A 25 -8.17 -29.64 8.40
C ALA A 25 -8.04 -29.64 6.87
N VAL A 26 -8.87 -30.40 6.17
CA VAL A 26 -8.88 -30.43 4.69
C VAL A 26 -9.30 -29.06 4.12
N LEU A 27 -10.32 -28.42 4.68
CA LEU A 27 -10.77 -27.09 4.24
C LEU A 27 -9.70 -26.02 4.49
N MET A 28 -9.04 -26.04 5.65
CA MET A 28 -7.96 -25.09 5.94
C MET A 28 -6.78 -25.25 4.99
N ALA A 29 -6.43 -26.48 4.60
CA ALA A 29 -5.33 -26.73 3.67
C ALA A 29 -5.48 -26.00 2.33
N VAL A 30 -6.72 -25.85 1.83
CA VAL A 30 -7.00 -25.13 0.57
C VAL A 30 -7.37 -23.65 0.79
N ALA A 31 -8.02 -23.33 1.90
CA ALA A 31 -8.49 -21.97 2.17
C ALA A 31 -7.34 -21.02 2.54
N VAL A 32 -6.40 -21.47 3.37
CA VAL A 32 -5.29 -20.64 3.87
C VAL A 32 -4.41 -20.05 2.74
N PRO A 33 -3.91 -20.82 1.76
CA PRO A 33 -3.09 -20.25 0.68
C PRO A 33 -3.88 -19.25 -0.18
N SER A 34 -5.16 -19.53 -0.43
CA SER A 34 -6.05 -18.65 -1.20
C SER A 34 -6.25 -17.30 -0.49
N VAL A 35 -6.60 -17.33 0.81
CA VAL A 35 -6.77 -16.11 1.62
C VAL A 35 -5.48 -15.31 1.69
N MET A 36 -4.32 -15.96 1.89
CA MET A 36 -3.03 -15.26 1.91
C MET A 36 -2.73 -14.58 0.56
N SER A 37 -3.02 -15.24 -0.56
CA SER A 37 -2.83 -14.64 -1.89
C SER A 37 -3.72 -13.41 -2.09
N TYR A 38 -5.00 -13.49 -1.72
CA TYR A 38 -5.91 -12.35 -1.80
C TYR A 38 -5.48 -11.17 -0.91
N MET A 39 -5.00 -11.46 0.31
CA MET A 39 -4.46 -10.43 1.20
C MET A 39 -3.22 -9.76 0.61
N ASN A 40 -2.33 -10.52 -0.02
CA ASN A 40 -1.13 -9.98 -0.67
C ASN A 40 -1.48 -9.09 -1.87
N GLU A 41 -2.43 -9.50 -2.71
CA GLU A 41 -2.89 -8.68 -3.84
C GLU A 41 -3.59 -7.41 -3.35
N GLY A 42 -4.41 -7.51 -2.30
CA GLY A 42 -5.03 -6.35 -1.65
C GLY A 42 -4.00 -5.38 -1.08
N GLN A 43 -2.94 -5.87 -0.43
CA GLN A 43 -1.83 -5.03 0.03
C GLN A 43 -1.11 -4.37 -1.15
N LYS A 44 -0.79 -5.12 -2.20
CA LYS A 44 -0.15 -4.58 -3.40
C LYS A 44 -0.98 -3.46 -4.03
N ALA A 45 -2.29 -3.65 -4.16
CA ALA A 45 -3.21 -2.65 -4.66
C ALA A 45 -3.25 -1.38 -3.78
N LYS A 46 -3.17 -1.52 -2.45
CA LYS A 46 -3.04 -0.37 -1.53
C LYS A 46 -1.77 0.42 -1.81
N TYR A 47 -0.61 -0.24 -1.91
CA TYR A 47 0.65 0.43 -2.24
C TYR A 47 0.61 1.12 -3.60
N GLU A 48 0.02 0.48 -4.62
CA GLU A 48 -0.15 1.10 -5.94
C GLU A 48 -1.07 2.33 -5.91
N ALA A 49 -2.16 2.28 -5.13
CA ALA A 49 -3.06 3.40 -4.97
C ALA A 49 -2.35 4.60 -4.30
N VAL A 50 -1.63 4.36 -3.20
CA VAL A 50 -0.84 5.40 -2.52
C VAL A 50 0.22 5.96 -3.47
N ALA A 51 0.95 5.10 -4.19
CA ALA A 51 1.98 5.50 -5.15
C ALA A 51 1.42 6.44 -6.24
N ARG A 52 0.22 6.17 -6.75
CA ARG A 52 -0.46 7.06 -7.71
C ARG A 52 -0.82 8.42 -7.10
N THR A 53 -1.32 8.42 -5.86
CA THR A 53 -1.60 9.67 -5.13
C THR A 53 -0.31 10.47 -4.92
N VAL A 54 0.80 9.81 -4.60
CA VAL A 54 2.12 10.46 -4.48
C VAL A 54 2.51 11.12 -5.79
N LEU A 55 2.37 10.46 -6.94
CA LEU A 55 2.68 11.06 -8.24
C LEU A 55 1.83 12.32 -8.51
N ILE A 56 0.52 12.28 -8.26
CA ILE A 56 -0.37 13.44 -8.45
C ILE A 56 0.05 14.59 -7.53
N ASN A 57 0.35 14.29 -6.26
CA ASN A 57 0.83 15.28 -5.31
C ASN A 57 2.16 15.87 -5.76
N THR A 58 3.11 15.06 -6.25
CA THR A 58 4.39 15.54 -6.78
C THR A 58 4.20 16.49 -7.95
N GLN A 59 3.35 16.14 -8.92
CA GLN A 59 3.05 17.00 -10.07
C GLN A 59 2.40 18.32 -9.64
N THR A 60 1.49 18.26 -8.66
CA THR A 60 0.80 19.46 -8.14
C THR A 60 1.77 20.38 -7.40
N GLU A 61 2.59 19.83 -6.49
CA GLU A 61 3.58 20.63 -5.75
C GLU A 61 4.65 21.19 -6.70
N TYR A 62 5.06 20.43 -7.71
CA TYR A 62 6.00 20.93 -8.71
C TYR A 62 5.43 22.10 -9.52
N ALA A 63 4.20 21.99 -10.01
CA ALA A 63 3.54 23.08 -10.73
C ALA A 63 3.44 24.35 -9.86
N ASN A 64 3.20 24.20 -8.55
CA ASN A 64 3.20 25.31 -7.61
C ASN A 64 4.58 25.95 -7.41
N GLU A 65 5.64 25.13 -7.30
CA GLU A 65 7.01 25.65 -7.20
C GLU A 65 7.39 26.42 -8.46
N VAL A 66 7.10 25.86 -9.64
CA VAL A 66 7.35 26.49 -10.95
C VAL A 66 6.62 27.82 -11.07
N ALA A 67 5.35 27.88 -10.67
CA ALA A 67 4.57 29.12 -10.66
C ALA A 67 5.18 30.21 -9.75
N ASN A 68 5.94 29.82 -8.73
CA ASN A 68 6.67 30.71 -7.82
C ASN A 68 8.12 30.98 -8.27
N GLY A 69 8.51 30.56 -9.48
CA GLY A 69 9.86 30.74 -10.02
C GLY A 69 10.91 29.80 -9.43
N SER A 70 10.50 28.76 -8.69
CA SER A 70 11.35 27.73 -8.11
C SER A 70 11.25 26.45 -8.95
N TYR A 71 12.38 25.94 -9.42
CA TYR A 71 12.43 24.69 -10.18
C TYR A 71 13.04 23.55 -9.36
N SER A 72 13.08 23.72 -8.03
CA SER A 72 13.63 22.73 -7.10
C SER A 72 12.54 21.82 -6.55
N PHE A 73 12.91 20.57 -6.31
CA PHE A 73 12.02 19.55 -5.75
C PHE A 73 12.19 19.35 -4.24
N ASP A 74 13.17 19.99 -3.59
CA ASP A 74 13.43 19.74 -2.16
C ASP A 74 12.29 20.23 -1.26
N THR A 75 11.72 21.40 -1.55
CA THR A 75 10.52 21.89 -0.88
C THR A 75 9.32 20.98 -1.17
N ALA A 76 9.12 20.61 -2.44
CA ALA A 76 8.05 19.72 -2.86
C ALA A 76 8.10 18.36 -2.15
N LYS A 77 9.26 17.70 -2.07
CA LYS A 77 9.45 16.42 -1.35
C LYS A 77 8.98 16.51 0.10
N THR A 78 9.33 17.60 0.78
CA THR A 78 8.95 17.83 2.18
C THR A 78 7.44 18.03 2.33
N ASN A 79 6.81 18.76 1.41
CA ASN A 79 5.36 19.00 1.43
C ASN A 79 4.58 17.72 1.12
N ILE A 80 5.04 16.92 0.16
CA ILE A 80 4.43 15.64 -0.21
C ILE A 80 4.46 14.67 0.98
N ALA A 81 5.56 14.61 1.72
CA ALA A 81 5.70 13.75 2.91
C ALA A 81 4.77 14.13 4.07
N LYS A 82 4.34 15.40 4.14
CA LYS A 82 3.41 15.91 5.15
C LYS A 82 1.93 15.73 4.79
N LYS A 83 1.62 15.32 3.55
CA LYS A 83 0.22 15.07 3.15
C LYS A 83 -0.33 13.80 3.79
N ASN A 84 -1.65 13.79 3.95
CA ASN A 84 -2.36 12.64 4.47
C ASN A 84 -2.59 11.61 3.34
N TYR A 85 -2.12 10.38 3.53
CA TYR A 85 -2.31 9.26 2.58
C TYR A 85 -3.27 8.18 3.10
N GLY A 86 -3.92 8.45 4.24
CA GLY A 86 -4.75 7.50 4.95
C GLY A 86 -4.17 7.17 6.33
N ASP A 87 -4.97 6.52 7.15
CA ASP A 87 -4.56 6.10 8.49
C ASP A 87 -3.47 5.02 8.42
N GLY A 88 -2.46 5.14 9.28
CA GLY A 88 -1.30 4.22 9.29
C GLY A 88 -0.40 4.27 8.04
N VAL A 89 -0.59 5.25 7.14
CA VAL A 89 0.21 5.39 5.91
C VAL A 89 1.20 6.56 6.04
N THR A 90 2.48 6.29 5.86
CA THR A 90 3.51 7.33 5.73
C THR A 90 4.24 7.22 4.40
N VAL A 91 4.66 8.37 3.86
CA VAL A 91 5.33 8.46 2.56
C VAL A 91 6.55 9.36 2.71
N ALA A 92 7.68 8.92 2.16
CA ALA A 92 8.84 9.78 1.94
C ALA A 92 9.29 9.68 0.47
N VAL A 93 9.32 10.82 -0.22
CA VAL A 93 9.79 10.87 -1.61
C VAL A 93 11.31 10.93 -1.62
N THR A 94 11.95 9.92 -2.18
CA THR A 94 13.42 9.80 -2.19
C THR A 94 14.03 10.37 -3.46
N LYS A 95 13.35 10.18 -4.61
CA LYS A 95 13.84 10.63 -5.91
C LYS A 95 12.72 11.15 -6.78
N ILE A 96 13.00 12.22 -7.53
CA ILE A 96 12.16 12.70 -8.61
C ILE A 96 13.07 12.89 -9.81
N ASP A 97 12.82 12.15 -10.88
CA ASP A 97 13.51 12.30 -12.15
C ASP A 97 12.67 13.17 -13.07
N LEU A 98 13.32 14.08 -13.77
CA LEU A 98 12.70 14.98 -14.74
C LEU A 98 13.03 14.56 -16.16
N THR A 99 12.22 15.00 -17.12
CA THR A 99 12.64 15.02 -18.51
C THR A 99 13.83 15.97 -18.65
N ALA A 100 14.79 15.62 -19.50
CA ALA A 100 15.88 16.54 -19.80
C ALA A 100 15.28 17.75 -20.50
N GLY A 101 15.48 18.95 -19.95
CA GLY A 101 15.30 20.18 -20.72
C GLY A 101 16.33 20.21 -21.86
N GLU A 102 16.02 20.92 -22.94
CA GLU A 102 16.98 21.12 -24.03
C GLU A 102 18.29 21.72 -23.48
N SER A 103 19.42 21.10 -23.80
CA SER A 103 20.75 21.50 -23.34
C SER A 103 21.11 22.88 -23.89
N GLY A 104 21.06 23.93 -23.06
CA GLY A 104 21.54 25.25 -23.48
C GLY A 104 21.07 26.46 -22.68
N SER A 105 20.04 26.34 -21.83
CA SER A 105 19.56 27.46 -21.03
C SER A 105 19.60 27.12 -19.55
N SER A 106 20.38 27.89 -18.80
CA SER A 106 20.36 27.94 -17.34
C SER A 106 19.10 28.63 -16.84
N ALA A 107 17.93 28.09 -17.16
CA ALA A 107 16.64 28.40 -16.54
C ALA A 107 15.66 27.36 -17.07
N ALA A 108 15.14 26.56 -16.15
CA ALA A 108 14.13 25.55 -16.41
C ALA A 108 12.85 26.20 -16.94
N GLU A 109 12.33 25.74 -18.08
CA GLU A 109 11.01 26.21 -18.55
C GLU A 109 10.12 25.11 -19.14
N ASP A 110 10.62 23.89 -19.32
CA ASP A 110 9.79 22.78 -19.83
C ASP A 110 10.33 21.41 -19.38
N GLN A 111 10.40 21.20 -18.05
CA GLN A 111 10.73 19.87 -17.50
C GLN A 111 9.50 19.25 -16.86
N ASP A 112 9.14 18.06 -17.32
CA ASP A 112 8.06 17.25 -16.78
C ASP A 112 8.60 16.19 -15.83
N VAL A 113 7.76 15.78 -14.86
CA VAL A 113 8.07 14.66 -13.98
C VAL A 113 8.13 13.35 -14.78
N LYS A 114 9.35 12.85 -15.00
CA LYS A 114 9.62 11.59 -15.71
C LYS A 114 9.46 10.38 -14.80
N SER A 115 9.87 10.47 -13.55
CA SER A 115 9.65 9.39 -12.58
C SER A 115 9.64 9.91 -11.14
N VAL A 116 8.91 9.24 -10.26
CA VAL A 116 8.90 9.50 -8.82
C VAL A 116 9.19 8.20 -8.09
N THR A 117 10.18 8.21 -7.20
CA THR A 117 10.47 7.13 -6.28
C THR A 117 10.15 7.59 -4.86
N ALA A 118 9.35 6.80 -4.15
CA ALA A 118 8.97 7.05 -2.78
C ALA A 118 8.99 5.76 -1.95
N THR A 119 9.40 5.87 -0.69
CA THR A 119 9.18 4.81 0.30
C THR A 119 7.82 5.01 0.93
N ILE A 120 6.97 4.00 0.85
CA ILE A 120 5.63 3.97 1.40
C ILE A 120 5.62 2.97 2.54
N THR A 121 5.17 3.39 3.70
CA THR A 121 4.98 2.52 4.86
C THR A 121 3.49 2.40 5.15
N ILE A 122 2.97 1.18 5.20
CA ILE A 122 1.60 0.86 5.57
C ILE A 122 1.66 -0.22 6.64
N ASP A 123 1.03 0.00 7.80
CA ASP A 123 0.98 -0.97 8.90
C ASP A 123 2.38 -1.51 9.26
N GLU A 124 3.35 -0.59 9.44
CA GLU A 124 4.77 -0.86 9.75
C GLU A 124 5.58 -1.60 8.68
N LYS A 125 4.97 -1.95 7.54
CA LYS A 125 5.68 -2.54 6.40
C LYS A 125 6.04 -1.46 5.41
N THR A 126 7.31 -1.45 4.99
CA THR A 126 7.82 -0.46 4.03
C THR A 126 8.05 -1.10 2.66
N LYS A 127 7.63 -0.43 1.60
CA LYS A 127 7.98 -0.76 0.21
C LYS A 127 8.44 0.48 -0.54
N THR A 128 9.33 0.28 -1.50
CA THR A 128 9.75 1.34 -2.42
C THR A 128 8.89 1.28 -3.67
N ALA A 129 8.14 2.35 -3.94
CA ALA A 129 7.36 2.50 -5.15
C ALA A 129 8.08 3.45 -6.11
N THR A 130 8.30 3.02 -7.35
CA THR A 130 8.72 3.88 -8.44
C THR A 130 7.60 3.98 -9.45
N ILE A 131 7.14 5.20 -9.73
CA ILE A 131 6.15 5.50 -10.75
C ILE A 131 6.85 6.19 -11.92
N ALA A 132 6.85 5.57 -13.10
CA ALA A 132 7.43 6.14 -14.31
C ALA A 132 6.41 7.02 -15.07
N ALA A 133 6.88 7.80 -16.05
CA ALA A 133 6.08 8.72 -16.85
C ALA A 133 4.87 8.06 -17.54
N ASN A 134 4.99 6.78 -17.90
CA ASN A 134 3.89 5.96 -18.44
C ASN A 134 2.87 5.51 -17.36
N LYS A 135 2.93 6.08 -16.15
CA LYS A 135 2.11 5.76 -14.97
C LYS A 135 2.25 4.31 -14.49
N LYS A 136 3.26 3.58 -14.97
CA LYS A 136 3.55 2.23 -14.50
C LYS A 136 4.16 2.31 -13.10
N VAL A 137 3.52 1.64 -12.13
CA VAL A 137 4.03 1.50 -10.77
C VAL A 137 4.87 0.24 -10.68
N THR A 138 6.06 0.35 -10.10
CA THR A 138 6.95 -0.77 -9.78
C THR A 138 7.21 -0.75 -8.28
N LEU A 139 6.89 -1.84 -7.60
CA LEU A 139 7.08 -2.00 -6.17
C LEU A 139 8.29 -2.91 -5.92
N SER A 140 9.22 -2.48 -5.07
CA SER A 140 10.38 -3.24 -4.61
C SER A 140 10.49 -3.23 -3.10
#